data_AF-A0A9P6DCN7-F1
#
_entry.id   AF-A0A9P6DCN7-F1
#
_cell.length_a   1.000
_cell.length_b   1.000
_cell.length_c   1.000
_cell.angle_alpha   90.00
_cell.angle_beta   90.00
_cell.angle_gamma   90.00
#
_symmetry.space_group_name_H-M   'P 1'
#
loop_
_entity.id
_entity.type
_entity.pdbx_description
1 polymer ?
#
loop_
_entity_poly.entity_id
_entity_poly.type
_entity_poly.pdbx_seq_one_letter_code
_entity_poly.pdbx_strand_id
1 'polypeptide(L)'
;MSTAIEAPYGTWESPISAACVARLSNSIAELLVDPITNKLYHVELRPGDEGKNALVETERARDLVSGEWDVRTGVHDYGGGAAIIHGGIADFSNYSDGRVYSIDVKSEGATPEAVTPVNRSKCDLLVVFRFLLSLAQLLRLQY
;
A
#
# COMPACT_ATOMS: atom_id res chain seq x y z
N MET A 1 45.10 -4.47 0.99
CA MET A 1 44.53 -5.56 1.82
C MET A 1 44.44 -5.04 3.24
N SER A 2 43.24 -4.92 3.81
CA SER A 2 43.06 -4.50 5.21
C SER A 2 43.35 -5.70 6.11
N THR A 3 44.25 -5.55 7.08
CA THR A 3 44.58 -6.59 8.06
C THR A 3 43.45 -6.70 9.08
N ALA A 4 42.96 -7.91 9.34
CA ALA A 4 41.97 -8.16 10.37
C ALA A 4 42.56 -7.90 11.76
N ILE A 5 41.81 -7.23 12.64
CA ILE A 5 42.23 -6.85 14.00
C ILE A 5 41.52 -7.77 14.99
N GLU A 6 42.26 -8.38 15.92
CA GLU A 6 41.68 -9.16 17.01
C GLU A 6 41.15 -8.23 18.11
N ALA A 7 39.93 -8.50 18.62
CA ALA A 7 39.39 -7.83 19.80
C ALA A 7 38.45 -8.77 20.59
N PRO A 8 38.22 -8.52 21.89
CA PRO A 8 37.23 -9.24 22.69
C PRO A 8 35.83 -9.24 22.08
N TYR A 9 35.03 -10.26 22.41
CA TYR A 9 33.62 -10.31 22.00
C TYR A 9 32.85 -9.08 22.52
N GLY A 10 32.11 -8.42 21.63
CA GLY A 10 31.30 -7.24 21.94
C GLY A 10 32.03 -5.89 21.86
N THR A 11 33.34 -5.87 21.58
CA THR A 11 34.12 -4.62 21.48
C THR A 11 34.60 -4.31 20.06
N TRP A 12 34.11 -5.02 19.05
CA TRP A 12 34.37 -4.67 17.66
C TRP A 12 33.71 -3.34 17.33
N GLU A 13 34.49 -2.40 16.81
CA GLU A 13 33.93 -1.16 16.28
C GLU A 13 33.00 -1.49 15.11
N SER A 14 31.71 -1.19 15.30
CA SER A 14 30.68 -1.37 14.29
C SER A 14 30.40 -0.03 13.61
N PRO A 15 30.42 0.04 12.26
CA PRO A 15 29.93 1.23 11.55
C PRO A 15 28.39 1.39 11.67
N ILE A 16 27.68 0.37 12.17
CA ILE A 16 26.23 0.37 12.38
C ILE A 16 25.95 0.86 13.81
N SER A 17 25.47 2.10 13.93
CA SER A 17 25.08 2.70 15.22
C SER A 17 23.66 2.34 15.63
N ALA A 18 23.33 2.49 16.92
CA ALA A 18 21.95 2.35 17.40
C ALA A 18 20.97 3.28 16.65
N ALA A 19 21.42 4.49 16.30
CA ALA A 19 20.64 5.42 15.49
C ALA A 19 20.43 4.93 14.05
N CYS A 20 21.36 4.16 13.49
CA CYS A 20 21.19 3.52 12.18
C CYS A 20 20.08 2.46 12.22
N VAL A 21 20.02 1.66 13.29
CA VAL A 21 19.00 0.62 13.47
C VAL A 21 17.63 1.22 13.80
N ALA A 22 17.61 2.30 14.58
CA ALA A 22 16.38 2.98 14.97
C ALA A 22 15.77 3.86 13.84
N ARG A 23 16.48 4.09 12.74
CA ARG A 23 15.91 4.79 11.59
C ARG A 23 14.81 3.95 10.98
N LEU A 24 13.61 4.48 11.01
CA LEU A 24 12.50 3.94 10.24
C LEU A 24 12.76 4.20 8.75
N SER A 25 12.65 3.16 7.94
CA SER A 25 12.74 3.24 6.49
C SER A 25 11.38 3.02 5.86
N ASN A 26 11.18 3.53 4.65
CA ASN A 26 10.03 3.11 3.85
C ASN A 26 10.08 1.59 3.63
N SER A 27 8.92 0.95 3.61
CA SER A 27 8.82 -0.49 3.38
C SER A 27 7.60 -0.83 2.54
N ILE A 28 7.71 -1.86 1.71
CA ILE A 28 6.59 -2.38 0.93
C ILE A 28 5.68 -3.18 1.87
N ALA A 29 4.46 -2.70 2.08
CA ALA A 29 3.44 -3.37 2.89
C ALA A 29 2.68 -4.43 2.07
N GLU A 30 2.32 -4.11 0.82
CA GLU A 30 1.59 -5.00 -0.09
C GLU A 30 2.07 -4.83 -1.53
N LEU A 31 2.06 -5.93 -2.30
CA LEU A 31 2.39 -5.95 -3.73
C LEU A 31 1.14 -6.28 -4.53
N LEU A 32 0.90 -5.54 -5.61
CA LEU A 32 -0.33 -5.58 -6.39
C LEU A 32 0.03 -5.72 -7.88
N VAL A 33 -0.66 -6.60 -8.58
CA VAL A 33 -0.52 -6.77 -10.04
C VAL A 33 -1.87 -6.56 -10.67
N ASP A 34 -1.95 -5.68 -11.67
CA ASP A 34 -3.14 -5.58 -12.50
C ASP A 34 -3.12 -6.72 -13.54
N PRO A 35 -4.05 -7.70 -13.47
CA PRO A 35 -4.05 -8.85 -14.37
C PRO A 35 -4.37 -8.49 -15.82
N ILE A 36 -4.92 -7.29 -16.08
CA ILE A 36 -5.28 -6.84 -17.43
C ILE A 36 -4.08 -6.14 -18.10
N THR A 37 -3.38 -5.30 -17.35
CA THR A 37 -2.26 -4.49 -17.89
C THR A 37 -0.88 -5.07 -17.59
N ASN A 38 -0.79 -6.07 -16.72
CA ASN A 38 0.44 -6.68 -16.19
C ASN A 38 1.40 -5.69 -15.53
N LYS A 39 0.88 -4.55 -15.04
CA LYS A 39 1.67 -3.55 -14.33
C LYS A 39 1.77 -3.87 -12.84
N LEU A 40 2.91 -3.51 -12.26
CA LEU A 40 3.23 -3.72 -10.86
C LEU A 40 3.02 -2.45 -10.03
N TYR A 41 2.33 -2.61 -8.92
CA TYR A 41 2.06 -1.56 -7.95
C TYR A 41 2.36 -2.06 -6.55
N HIS A 42 2.56 -1.14 -5.60
CA HIS A 42 2.75 -1.51 -4.21
C HIS A 42 2.16 -0.47 -3.27
N VAL A 43 1.82 -0.94 -2.07
CA VAL A 43 1.51 -0.08 -0.93
C VAL A 43 2.81 0.14 -0.17
N GLU A 44 3.24 1.39 -0.03
CA GLU A 44 4.48 1.79 0.65
C GLU A 44 4.15 2.44 1.99
N LEU A 45 4.62 1.83 3.08
CA LEU A 45 4.62 2.45 4.41
C LEU A 45 5.70 3.54 4.45
N ARG A 46 5.30 4.74 4.84
CA ARG A 46 6.19 5.92 4.94
C ARG A 46 6.24 6.44 6.37
N PRO A 47 7.25 6.05 7.16
CA PRO A 47 7.41 6.56 8.52
C PRO A 47 7.55 8.09 8.60
N GLY A 48 8.11 8.71 7.56
CA GLY A 48 8.23 10.17 7.47
C GLY A 48 6.91 10.90 7.16
N ASP A 49 5.87 10.18 6.73
CA ASP A 49 4.53 10.72 6.43
C ASP A 49 3.53 10.27 7.51
N GLU A 50 3.87 10.52 8.78
CA GLU A 50 3.06 10.15 9.94
C GLU A 50 2.72 8.64 10.03
N GLY A 51 3.52 7.80 9.36
CA GLY A 51 3.29 6.36 9.29
C GLY A 51 2.13 5.95 8.37
N LYS A 52 1.72 6.83 7.45
CA LYS A 52 0.71 6.53 6.43
C LYS A 52 1.28 5.65 5.32
N ASN A 53 0.36 5.02 4.61
CA ASN A 53 0.66 4.22 3.44
C ASN A 53 0.29 4.95 2.14
N ALA A 54 1.20 4.93 1.17
CA ALA A 54 0.98 5.43 -0.19
C ALA A 54 0.74 4.28 -1.18
N LEU A 55 -0.10 4.49 -2.20
CA LEU A 55 -0.19 3.59 -3.36
C LEU A 55 0.73 4.09 -4.46
N VAL A 56 1.63 3.23 -4.94
CA VAL A 56 2.71 3.60 -5.86
C VAL A 56 2.73 2.71 -7.09
N GLU A 57 2.93 3.29 -8.28
CA GLU A 57 3.30 2.56 -9.51
C GLU A 57 4.78 2.22 -9.46
N THR A 58 5.10 0.93 -9.34
CA THR A 58 6.43 0.45 -8.94
C THR A 58 7.52 0.81 -9.95
N GLU A 59 7.28 0.54 -11.24
CA GLU A 59 8.29 0.74 -12.28
C GLU A 59 8.67 2.21 -12.48
N ARG A 60 7.73 3.12 -12.21
CA ARG A 60 7.92 4.57 -12.39
C ARG A 60 8.25 5.29 -11.09
N ALA A 61 8.23 4.59 -9.95
CA ALA A 61 8.31 5.18 -8.62
C ALA A 61 7.37 6.39 -8.46
N ARG A 62 6.15 6.25 -8.99
CA ARG A 62 5.17 7.34 -9.06
C ARG A 62 4.05 7.11 -8.05
N ASP A 63 3.85 8.09 -7.17
CA ASP A 63 2.71 8.11 -6.27
C ASP A 63 1.40 8.24 -7.06
N LEU A 64 0.48 7.30 -6.83
CA LEU A 64 -0.88 7.36 -7.32
C LEU A 64 -1.82 7.94 -6.26
N VAL A 65 -1.57 7.61 -5.00
CA VAL A 65 -2.31 8.07 -3.83
C VAL A 65 -1.32 8.27 -2.68
N SER A 66 -1.19 9.48 -2.14
CA SER A 66 -0.30 9.82 -1.01
C SER A 66 -0.76 11.10 -0.28
N GLY A 67 -0.05 11.50 0.78
CA GLY A 67 -0.29 12.77 1.49
C GLY A 67 -1.45 12.70 2.50
N GLU A 68 -2.63 13.19 2.11
CA GLU A 68 -3.80 13.18 3.00
C GLU A 68 -4.46 11.80 3.12
N TRP A 69 -4.11 10.90 2.20
CA TRP A 69 -4.62 9.54 2.12
C TRP A 69 -3.75 8.55 2.91
N ASP A 70 -4.40 7.60 3.59
CA ASP A 70 -3.72 6.48 4.24
C ASP A 70 -4.25 5.16 3.68
N VAL A 71 -3.52 4.58 2.72
CA VAL A 71 -3.88 3.35 2.01
C VAL A 71 -3.68 2.13 2.92
N ARG A 72 -4.62 1.94 3.84
CA ARG A 72 -4.54 0.94 4.91
C ARG A 72 -5.93 0.48 5.34
N THR A 73 -5.99 -0.74 5.84
CA THR A 73 -7.20 -1.34 6.45
C THR A 73 -6.94 -1.67 7.91
N GLY A 74 -7.99 -1.68 8.72
CA GLY A 74 -8.00 -2.19 10.09
C GLY A 74 -8.63 -3.59 10.22
N VAL A 75 -8.66 -4.39 9.14
CA VAL A 75 -9.27 -5.73 9.16
C VAL A 75 -8.59 -6.59 10.24
N HIS A 76 -9.38 -7.03 11.22
CA HIS A 76 -8.91 -7.77 12.40
C HIS A 76 -7.81 -7.06 13.22
N ASP A 77 -7.70 -5.73 13.14
CA ASP A 77 -6.61 -4.93 13.72
C ASP A 77 -5.20 -5.26 13.19
N TYR A 78 -5.09 -6.24 12.27
CA TYR A 78 -3.85 -6.61 11.58
C TYR A 78 -3.72 -5.92 10.22
N GLY A 79 -4.85 -5.58 9.59
CA GLY A 79 -4.91 -5.03 8.25
C GLY A 79 -4.83 -6.10 7.16
N GLY A 80 -4.48 -5.68 5.94
CA GLY A 80 -4.40 -6.51 4.74
C GLY A 80 -5.46 -6.17 3.70
N GLY A 81 -5.10 -6.31 2.42
CA GLY A 81 -5.98 -6.05 1.28
C GLY A 81 -6.33 -4.57 1.17
N ALA A 82 -5.37 -3.68 1.38
CA ALA A 82 -5.59 -2.25 1.44
C ALA A 82 -5.98 -1.64 0.09
N ALA A 83 -5.59 -2.29 -1.01
CA ALA A 83 -5.95 -1.88 -2.36
C ALA A 83 -6.09 -3.08 -3.29
N ILE A 84 -6.73 -2.85 -4.44
CA ILE A 84 -6.78 -3.76 -5.58
C ILE A 84 -6.75 -2.94 -6.87
N ILE A 85 -6.18 -3.49 -7.94
CA ILE A 85 -6.11 -2.83 -9.24
C ILE A 85 -6.59 -3.80 -10.32
N HIS A 86 -7.45 -3.31 -11.21
CA HIS A 86 -7.96 -4.07 -12.34
C HIS A 86 -8.27 -3.16 -13.52
N GLY A 87 -7.65 -3.41 -14.68
CA GLY A 87 -7.91 -2.64 -15.91
C GLY A 87 -7.52 -1.15 -15.80
N GLY A 88 -6.53 -0.84 -14.97
CA GLY A 88 -6.10 0.52 -14.67
C GLY A 88 -7.03 1.32 -13.76
N ILE A 89 -7.95 0.66 -13.03
CA ILE A 89 -8.70 1.28 -11.93
C ILE A 89 -8.20 0.69 -10.62
N ALA A 90 -7.83 1.55 -9.67
CA ALA A 90 -7.46 1.15 -8.32
C ALA A 90 -8.61 1.46 -7.35
N ASP A 91 -9.07 0.44 -6.63
CA ASP A 91 -9.95 0.60 -5.47
C ASP A 91 -9.09 0.44 -4.20
N PHE A 92 -9.21 1.34 -3.23
CA PHE A 92 -8.43 1.29 -2.00
C PHE A 92 -9.22 1.75 -0.77
N SER A 93 -8.81 1.27 0.40
CA SER A 93 -9.32 1.70 1.70
C SER A 93 -8.52 2.89 2.21
N ASN A 94 -9.22 3.96 2.58
CA ASN A 94 -8.61 5.07 3.31
C ASN A 94 -8.84 4.89 4.81
N TYR A 95 -7.78 4.70 5.56
CA TYR A 95 -7.86 4.42 7.00
C TYR A 95 -8.42 5.61 7.80
N SER A 96 -8.17 6.84 7.34
CA SER A 96 -8.57 8.07 8.02
C SER A 96 -10.08 8.22 8.19
N ASP A 97 -10.87 7.76 7.21
CA ASP A 97 -12.33 7.85 7.24
C ASP A 97 -13.05 6.50 7.11
N GLY A 98 -12.30 5.40 6.94
CA GLY A 98 -12.83 4.04 6.85
C GLY A 98 -13.67 3.80 5.60
N ARG A 99 -13.45 4.57 4.53
CA ARG A 99 -14.18 4.48 3.26
C ARG A 99 -13.32 3.87 2.16
N VAL A 100 -13.99 3.30 1.17
CA VAL A 100 -13.35 2.84 -0.08
C VAL A 100 -13.44 3.93 -1.14
N TYR A 101 -12.33 4.14 -1.82
CA TYR A 101 -12.14 5.10 -2.90
C TYR A 101 -11.69 4.38 -4.18
N SER A 102 -12.07 4.94 -5.33
CA SER A 102 -11.66 4.49 -6.67
C SER A 102 -10.88 5.59 -7.36
N ILE A 103 -9.83 5.23 -8.12
CA ILE A 103 -9.03 6.16 -8.92
C ILE A 103 -8.59 5.51 -10.22
N ASP A 104 -8.58 6.28 -11.31
CA ASP A 104 -7.99 5.87 -12.59
C ASP A 104 -6.47 6.09 -12.56
N VAL A 105 -5.69 5.02 -12.54
CA VAL A 105 -4.23 5.08 -12.44
C VAL A 105 -3.53 5.39 -13.77
N LYS A 106 -4.29 5.41 -14.88
CA LYS A 106 -3.79 5.80 -16.20
C LYS A 106 -3.76 7.32 -16.36
N SER A 107 -4.65 8.01 -15.67
CA SER A 107 -4.81 9.46 -15.73
C SER A 107 -3.90 10.15 -14.71
N GLU A 108 -2.94 10.94 -15.19
CA GLU A 108 -2.08 11.72 -14.29
C GLU A 108 -2.88 12.79 -13.55
N GLY A 109 -2.70 12.85 -12.23
CA GLY A 109 -3.43 13.79 -11.38
C GLY A 109 -4.91 13.44 -11.17
N ALA A 110 -5.30 12.18 -11.43
CA ALA A 110 -6.63 11.71 -11.06
C ALA A 110 -6.85 11.89 -9.55
N THR A 111 -8.09 12.20 -9.17
CA THR A 111 -8.47 12.38 -7.76
C THR A 111 -9.26 11.17 -7.30
N PRO A 112 -8.98 10.62 -6.09
CA PRO A 112 -9.77 9.51 -5.55
C PRO A 112 -11.23 9.89 -5.33
N GLU A 113 -12.14 9.06 -5.83
CA GLU A 113 -13.59 9.23 -5.65
C GLU A 113 -14.15 8.19 -4.69
N ALA A 114 -14.92 8.64 -3.70
CA ALA A 114 -15.49 7.71 -2.73
C ALA A 114 -16.59 6.85 -3.35
N VAL A 115 -16.45 5.53 -3.28
CA VAL A 115 -17.42 4.57 -3.83
C VAL A 115 -18.36 3.99 -2.76
N THR A 116 -18.23 4.47 -1.52
CA THR A 116 -19.02 4.04 -0.37
C THR A 116 -19.71 5.23 0.30
N PRO A 117 -20.91 5.07 0.87
CA PRO A 117 -21.56 6.10 1.65
C PRO A 117 -20.70 6.53 2.85
N VAL A 118 -20.97 7.72 3.38
CA VAL A 118 -20.41 8.12 4.68
C VAL A 118 -21.08 7.24 5.76
N ASN A 119 -20.33 6.31 6.32
CA ASN A 119 -20.75 5.51 7.46
C ASN A 119 -19.76 5.73 8.61
N ARG A 120 -20.26 5.84 9.84
CA ARG A 120 -19.44 6.00 11.04
C ARG A 120 -18.74 4.69 11.45
N SER A 121 -19.22 3.54 10.96
CA SER A 121 -18.61 2.23 11.15
C SER A 121 -17.59 1.97 10.03
N LYS A 122 -16.35 1.64 10.39
CA LYS A 122 -15.27 1.31 9.43
C LYS A 122 -15.73 0.26 8.41
N CYS A 123 -15.71 0.58 7.13
CA CYS A 123 -16.14 -0.29 6.03
C CYS A 123 -14.97 -1.09 5.41
N ASP A 124 -13.89 -1.30 6.16
CA ASP A 124 -12.63 -1.87 5.68
C ASP A 124 -12.76 -3.27 5.05
N LEU A 125 -13.80 -4.03 5.39
CA LEU A 125 -14.13 -5.33 4.78
C LEU A 125 -14.61 -5.23 3.32
N LEU A 126 -14.93 -4.03 2.82
CA LEU A 126 -15.61 -3.87 1.54
C LEU A 126 -14.68 -3.98 0.32
N VAL A 127 -13.37 -3.76 0.47
CA VAL A 127 -12.41 -3.96 -0.64
C VAL A 127 -12.43 -5.42 -1.09
N VAL A 128 -12.47 -6.36 -0.13
CA VAL A 128 -12.59 -7.80 -0.39
C VAL A 128 -13.95 -8.15 -1.01
N PHE A 129 -15.04 -7.49 -0.60
CA PHE A 129 -16.37 -7.74 -1.17
C PHE A 129 -16.54 -7.18 -2.60
N ARG A 130 -15.90 -6.06 -2.94
CA ARG A 130 -15.89 -5.55 -4.32
C ARG A 130 -15.15 -6.49 -5.27
N PHE A 131 -14.10 -7.18 -4.82
CA PHE A 131 -13.47 -8.25 -5.59
C PHE A 131 -14.47 -9.35 -5.96
N LEU A 132 -15.27 -9.85 -5.00
CA LEU A 132 -16.26 -10.89 -5.27
C LEU A 132 -17.38 -10.41 -6.21
N LEU A 133 -17.81 -9.16 -6.10
CA LEU A 133 -18.85 -8.58 -6.96
C LEU A 133 -18.36 -8.30 -8.37
N SER A 134 -17.15 -7.76 -8.53
CA SER A 134 -16.52 -7.52 -9.84
C SER A 134 -16.22 -8.85 -10.55
N LEU A 135 -15.67 -9.82 -9.83
CA LEU A 135 -15.45 -11.18 -10.35
C LEU A 135 -16.78 -11.88 -10.70
N ALA A 136 -17.83 -11.71 -9.90
CA ALA A 136 -19.16 -12.26 -10.19
C ALA A 136 -19.84 -11.58 -11.39
N GLN A 137 -19.62 -10.28 -11.61
CA GLN A 137 -20.11 -9.56 -12.78
C GLN A 137 -19.37 -9.99 -14.06
N LEU A 138 -18.06 -10.24 -13.98
CA LEU A 138 -17.25 -10.77 -15.08
C LEU A 138 -17.60 -12.23 -15.43
N LEU A 139 -17.83 -13.10 -14.43
CA LEU A 139 -18.27 -14.48 -14.65
C LEU A 139 -19.69 -14.59 -15.23
N ARG A 140 -20.55 -13.58 -15.03
CA ARG A 140 -21.88 -13.49 -15.67
C ARG A 140 -21.84 -13.04 -17.12
N LEU A 141 -20.73 -12.49 -17.61
CA LEU A 141 -20.58 -12.05 -19.01
C LEU A 141 -19.92 -13.11 -19.90
N GLN A 142 -19.58 -14.28 -19.34
CA GLN A 142 -19.00 -15.42 -20.07
C GLN A 142 -19.99 -16.57 -20.32
N TYR A 143 -21.29 -16.35 -20.07
CA TYR A 143 -22.39 -17.29 -20.36
C TYR A 143 -23.57 -16.58 -21.01
#